data_AF-A0A7U2ZV20-F1
#
_entry.id   AF-A0A7U2ZV20-F1
#
_cell.length_a   1.000
_cell.length_b   1.000
_cell.length_c   1.000
_cell.angle_alpha   90.00
_cell.angle_beta   90.00
_cell.angle_gamma   90.00
#
_symmetry.space_group_name_H-M   'P 1'
#
loop_
_entity.id
_entity.type
_entity.pdbx_description
1 polymer ?
#
loop_
_entity_poly.entity_id
_entity_poly.type
_entity_poly.pdbx_seq_one_letter_code
_entity_poly.pdbx_strand_id
1 'polypeptide(L)' 'MGNKAKDDELYQEMCRVVGKVVLEMRDLGQEPKHIVIAGVLRTSLANSKIQRSPLTVEAMTKVIHALSGH' A
#
# COMPACT_ATOMS: atom_id res chain seq x y z
N MET A 1 4.57 -15.81 -22.06
CA MET A 1 4.60 -15.87 -20.58
C MET A 1 5.37 -14.66 -20.00
N GLY A 2 4.98 -13.43 -20.33
CA GLY A 2 5.79 -12.22 -20.02
C GLY A 2 5.26 -11.32 -18.89
N ASN A 3 4.01 -11.48 -18.45
CA ASN A 3 3.38 -10.60 -17.44
C ASN A 3 3.24 -11.22 -16.05
N LYS A 4 3.25 -12.55 -15.90
CA LYS A 4 3.08 -13.22 -14.60
C LYS A 4 4.11 -12.76 -13.56
N ALA A 5 5.38 -12.65 -13.94
CA ALA A 5 6.43 -12.23 -13.00
C ALA A 5 6.19 -10.81 -12.46
N LYS A 6 5.81 -9.86 -13.33
CA LYS A 6 5.53 -8.48 -12.93
C LYS A 6 4.27 -8.35 -12.09
N ASP A 7 3.23 -9.10 -12.44
CA ASP A 7 1.98 -9.14 -11.68
C ASP A 7 2.22 -9.74 -10.28
N ASP A 8 3.06 -10.78 -10.18
CA ASP A 8 3.45 -11.41 -8.91
C ASP A 8 4.29 -10.46 -8.04
N GLU A 9 5.25 -9.75 -8.63
CA GLU A 9 6.04 -8.73 -7.93
C GLU A 9 5.17 -7.57 -7.41
N LEU A 10 4.21 -7.11 -8.22
CA LEU A 10 3.25 -6.08 -7.81
C LEU A 10 2.36 -6.58 -6.67
N TYR A 11 1.83 -7.80 -6.78
CA TYR A 11 1.00 -8.40 -5.74
C TYR A 11 1.76 -8.54 -4.41
N GLN A 12 3.00 -9.02 -4.47
CA GLN A 12 3.86 -9.11 -3.29
C GLN A 12 4.13 -7.74 -2.66
N GLU A 13 4.42 -6.72 -3.47
CA GLU A 13 4.67 -5.37 -2.96
C GLU A 13 3.39 -4.75 -2.37
N MET A 14 2.22 -5.00 -2.95
CA MET A 14 0.93 -4.61 -2.36
C MET A 14 0.72 -5.23 -0.98
N CYS A 15 0.93 -6.55 -0.86
CA CYS A 15 0.84 -7.25 0.43
C CYS A 15 1.83 -6.69 1.46
N ARG A 16 3.07 -6.41 1.05
CA ARG A 16 4.11 -5.84 1.93
C ARG A 16 3.70 -4.47 2.46
N VAL A 17 3.22 -3.59 1.58
CA VAL A 17 2.78 -2.23 1.94
C VAL A 17 1.59 -2.27 2.91
N VAL A 18 0.57 -3.08 2.63
CA VAL A 18 -0.59 -3.25 3.53
C VAL A 18 -0.16 -3.84 4.86
N GLY A 19 0.62 -4.92 4.84
CA GLY A 19 1.09 -5.61 6.03
C GLY A 19 1.88 -4.69 6.96
N LYS A 20 2.77 -3.85 6.40
CA LYS A 20 3.51 -2.87 7.18
C LYS A 20 2.59 -1.90 7.91
N VAL A 21 1.63 -1.29 7.22
CA VAL A 21 0.70 -0.32 7.84
C VAL A 21 -0.17 -1.00 8.89
N VAL A 22 -0.68 -2.20 8.62
CA VAL A 22 -1.51 -2.96 9.57
C VAL A 22 -0.74 -3.29 10.85
N LEU A 23 0.52 -3.72 10.74
CA LEU A 23 1.37 -4.02 11.88
C LEU A 23 1.72 -2.75 12.68
N GLU A 24 2.09 -1.65 12.01
CA GLU A 24 2.36 -0.36 12.67
C GLU A 24 1.13 0.16 13.42
N MET A 25 -0.06 0.05 12.82
CA MET A 25 -1.31 0.44 13.48
C MET A 25 -1.60 -0.43 14.70
N ARG A 26 -1.39 -1.74 14.60
CA ARG A 26 -1.54 -2.68 15.72
C ARG A 26 -0.59 -2.33 16.87
N ASP A 27 0.66 -2.03 16.57
CA ASP A 27 1.68 -1.68 17.57
C ASP A 27 1.36 -0.35 18.28
N LEU A 28 0.66 0.56 17.59
CA LEU A 28 0.12 1.80 18.16
C LEU A 28 -1.22 1.61 18.90
N GLY A 29 -1.73 0.38 19.01
CA GLY A 29 -3.04 0.09 19.62
C GLY A 29 -4.24 0.57 18.79
N GLN A 30 -4.02 0.90 17.52
CA GLN A 30 -5.08 1.33 16.60
C GLN A 30 -5.68 0.13 15.88
N GLU A 31 -7.01 0.07 15.82
CA GLU A 31 -7.73 -0.93 15.05
C GLU A 31 -7.53 -0.70 13.53
N PRO A 32 -6.97 -1.67 12.78
CA PRO A 32 -6.73 -1.51 11.35
C PRO A 32 -8.06 -1.54 10.57
N LYS A 33 -8.53 -0.36 10.15
CA LYS A 33 -9.73 -0.22 9.30
C LYS A 33 -9.31 0.11 7.87
N HIS A 34 -9.99 -0.47 6.88
CA HIS A 34 -9.67 -0.26 5.46
C HIS A 34 -9.56 1.22 5.08
N ILE A 35 -10.52 2.04 5.52
CA ILE A 35 -10.53 3.49 5.25
C ILE A 35 -9.32 4.22 5.84
N VAL A 36 -8.84 3.77 7.01
CA VAL A 36 -7.69 4.36 7.70
C VAL A 36 -6.40 3.96 6.99
N ILE A 37 -6.24 2.69 6.61
CA ILE A 37 -5.09 2.20 5.84
C ILE A 37 -4.98 2.96 4.51
N ALA A 38 -6.09 3.10 3.77
CA ALA A 38 -6.12 3.87 2.53
C ALA A 38 -5.74 5.36 2.78
N GLY A 39 -6.21 5.95 3.87
CA GLY A 39 -5.85 7.31 4.28
C GLY A 39 -4.35 7.47 4.58
N VAL A 40 -3.76 6.56 5.34
CA VAL A 40 -2.33 6.53 5.67
C VAL A 40 -1.49 6.41 4.39
N LEU A 41 -1.86 5.51 3.49
CA LEU A 41 -1.15 5.32 2.22
C LEU A 41 -1.26 6.54 1.31
N ARG A 42 -2.44 7.20 1.26
CA ARG A 42 -2.65 8.44 0.50
C ARG A 42 -1.77 9.57 1.03
N THR A 43 -1.73 9.77 2.34
CA THR A 43 -0.85 10.77 2.98
C THR A 43 0.62 10.44 2.76
N SER A 44 0.99 9.17 2.84
CA SER A 44 2.37 8.71 2.56
C SER A 44 2.76 9.01 1.12
N LEU A 45 1.93 8.65 0.13
CA LEU A 45 2.19 8.96 -1.29
C LEU A 45 2.32 10.45 -1.59
N ALA A 46 1.54 11.30 -0.92
CA ALA A 46 1.61 12.75 -1.08
C ALA A 46 2.92 13.36 -0.55
N ASN A 47 3.69 12.63 0.27
CA ASN A 47 4.97 13.10 0.77
C ASN A 47 6.06 13.01 -0.30
N SER A 48 6.30 14.15 -0.97
CA SER A 48 7.33 14.34 -2.01
C SER A 48 8.77 14.28 -1.50
N LYS A 49 9.00 14.33 -0.18
CA LYS A 49 10.34 14.21 0.40
C LYS A 49 10.87 12.76 0.37
N ILE A 50 9.98 11.78 0.19
CA ILE A 50 10.33 10.36 0.19
C ILE A 50 10.32 9.86 -1.25
N GLN A 51 11.50 9.56 -1.79
CA GLN A 51 11.62 8.87 -3.07
C GLN A 51 11.20 7.41 -2.92
N ARG A 52 10.31 6.95 -3.79
CA ARG A 52 9.81 5.58 -3.81
C ARG A 52 10.06 4.98 -5.19
N SER A 53 10.25 3.67 -5.24
CA SER A 53 10.34 2.97 -6.52
C SER A 53 9.01 3.10 -7.28
N PRO A 54 9.03 3.05 -8.62
CA PRO A 54 7.80 3.03 -9.42
C PRO A 54 6.84 1.90 -9.01
N LEU A 55 7.39 0.72 -8.68
CA LEU A 55 6.63 -0.44 -8.21
C LEU A 55 5.90 -0.15 -6.90
N THR A 56 6.56 0.47 -5.93
CA THR A 56 5.93 0.82 -4.65
C THR A 56 4.84 1.89 -4.84
N VAL A 57 5.05 2.86 -5.73
CA VAL A 57 4.03 3.88 -6.05
C VAL A 57 2.78 3.23 -6.68
N GLU A 58 2.98 2.33 -7.62
CA GLU A 58 1.90 1.57 -8.25
C GLU A 58 1.16 0.70 -7.23
N ALA A 59 1.89 -0.06 -6.41
CA ALA A 59 1.33 -0.90 -5.37
C ALA A 59 0.48 -0.10 -4.37
N MET A 60 1.01 1.01 -3.85
CA MET A 60 0.27 1.90 -2.93
C MET A 60 -1.01 2.44 -3.58
N THR A 61 -0.95 2.85 -4.86
CA THR A 61 -2.11 3.37 -5.60
C THR A 61 -3.19 2.30 -5.76
N LYS A 62 -2.80 1.08 -6.17
CA LYS A 62 -3.73 -0.05 -6.32
C LYS A 62 -4.39 -0.43 -5.00
N VAL A 63 -3.63 -0.45 -3.91
CA VAL A 63 -4.16 -0.72 -2.56
C VAL A 63 -5.15 0.37 -2.14
N ILE A 64 -4.84 1.65 -2.38
CA ILE A 64 -5.75 2.75 -2.04
C ILE A 64 -7.09 2.58 -2.76
N HIS A 65 -7.08 2.25 -4.05
CA HIS A 65 -8.31 2.03 -4.81
C HIS A 65 -9.08 0.82 -4.25
N ALA A 66 -8.40 -0.32 -4.08
CA ALA A 66 -9.00 -1.54 -3.54
C ALA A 66 -9.64 -1.36 -2.16
N LEU A 67 -9.02 -0.56 -1.27
CA LEU A 67 -9.53 -0.30 0.09
C LEU A 67 -10.54 0.85 0.17
N SER A 68 -10.57 1.75 -0.82
CA SER A 68 -11.51 2.88 -0.86
C SER A 68 -12.86 2.54 -1.48
N GLY A 69 -13.03 1.32 -2.02
CA GLY A 69 -14.29 0.86 -2.60
C GLY A 69 -14.63 1.47 -3.97
N HIS A 70 -13.63 1.98 -4.71
CA HIS A 70 -13.75 2.50 -6.07
C HIS A 70 -12.75 1.83 -7.02
#